data_AF-A0A0A1SVP4-F1
#
_entry.id   AF-A0A0A1SVP4-F1
#
_cell.length_a   1.000
_cell.length_b   1.000
_cell.length_c   1.000
_cell.angle_alpha   90.00
_cell.angle_beta   90.00
_cell.angle_gamma   90.00
#
_symmetry.space_group_name_H-M   'P 1'
#
loop_
_entity.id
_entity.type
_entity.pdbx_description
1 polymer ?
#
loop_
_entity_poly.entity_id
_entity_poly.type
_entity_poly.pdbx_seq_one_letter_code
_entity_poly.pdbx_strand_id
1 'polypeptide(L)'
;MIRPARPDEIPNLYTTADAKRNADTAAALTKLLKVGCVRPEWCFLAKRDGKVTGSIALWTRPGHDKPTDFVLFDTDWERTPETGQTLLDHVIAASRELGADALGHVIDIPNDAPQGAVHLQTRHKLLSRNGFKLTRDGRAPLGMAGRRTDPGSSRRPSDLAVDVELNRFKSTADDSQTKSTQNK
;
A
#
# COMPACT_ATOMS: atom_id res chain seq x y z
N MET A 1 2.28 5.10 18.46
CA MET A 1 3.68 5.21 17.98
C MET A 1 3.83 4.37 16.73
N ILE A 2 4.58 4.82 15.73
CA ILE A 2 4.96 4.00 14.56
C ILE A 2 6.46 3.76 14.60
N ARG A 3 6.89 2.55 14.22
CA ARG A 3 8.31 2.20 14.10
C ARG A 3 8.54 1.10 13.06
N PRO A 4 9.78 0.95 12.55
CA PRO A 4 10.17 -0.24 11.81
C PRO A 4 9.95 -1.51 12.63
N ALA A 5 9.58 -2.60 11.97
CA ALA A 5 9.45 -3.93 12.53
C ALA A 5 10.82 -4.48 12.90
N ARG A 6 10.88 -5.23 14.01
CA ARG A 6 12.09 -5.97 14.39
C ARG A 6 12.17 -7.28 13.61
N PRO A 7 13.36 -7.88 13.47
CA PRO A 7 13.52 -9.16 12.78
C PRO A 7 12.63 -10.29 13.32
N ASP A 8 12.36 -10.32 14.63
CA ASP A 8 11.49 -11.30 15.28
C ASP A 8 9.99 -11.06 15.03
N GLU A 9 9.61 -9.84 14.63
CA GLU A 9 8.24 -9.49 14.24
C GLU A 9 7.97 -9.81 12.75
N ILE A 10 9.02 -10.10 11.98
CA ILE A 10 8.92 -10.55 10.59
C ILE A 10 8.96 -12.09 10.60
N PRO A 11 8.00 -12.79 9.96
CA PRO A 11 7.06 -12.31 8.94
C PRO A 11 5.65 -11.95 9.43
N ASN A 12 5.38 -11.97 10.75
CA ASN A 12 4.04 -11.77 11.30
C ASN A 12 3.82 -10.33 11.80
N LEU A 13 3.78 -9.37 10.86
CA LEU A 13 3.69 -7.95 11.20
C LEU A 13 2.42 -7.60 12.00
N TYR A 14 1.27 -8.08 11.54
CA TYR A 14 -0.03 -7.87 12.18
C TYR A 14 -0.86 -9.13 12.05
N THR A 15 -1.44 -9.59 13.16
CA THR A 15 -2.21 -10.84 13.22
C THR A 15 -3.64 -10.56 13.60
N THR A 16 -4.59 -11.16 12.89
CA THR A 16 -6.01 -11.15 13.25
C THR A 16 -6.41 -12.48 13.89
N ALA A 17 -7.70 -12.65 14.22
CA ALA A 17 -8.23 -13.94 14.68
C ALA A 17 -8.21 -15.03 13.60
N ASP A 18 -8.01 -14.67 12.32
CA ASP A 18 -7.95 -15.62 11.20
C ASP A 18 -6.53 -16.16 11.02
N ALA A 19 -6.28 -17.36 11.56
CA ALA A 19 -4.99 -18.02 11.49
C ALA A 19 -4.54 -18.33 10.05
N LYS A 20 -5.47 -18.66 9.13
CA LYS A 20 -5.14 -18.95 7.73
C LYS A 20 -4.65 -17.68 7.05
N ARG A 21 -5.38 -16.57 7.22
CA ARG A 21 -4.97 -15.27 6.69
C ARG A 21 -3.60 -14.85 7.22
N ASN A 22 -3.35 -15.04 8.51
CA ASN A 22 -2.06 -14.71 9.11
C ASN A 22 -0.93 -15.53 8.46
N ALA A 23 -1.13 -16.84 8.27
CA ALA A 23 -0.16 -17.72 7.62
C ALA A 23 0.09 -17.34 6.14
N ASP A 24 -0.97 -17.04 5.38
CA ASP A 24 -0.87 -16.61 3.99
C ASP A 24 -0.13 -15.27 3.87
N THR A 25 -0.41 -14.33 4.77
CA THR A 25 0.27 -13.02 4.84
C THR A 25 1.75 -13.19 5.16
N ALA A 26 2.08 -14.03 6.13
CA ALA A 26 3.46 -14.32 6.52
C ALA A 26 4.24 -14.98 5.37
N ALA A 27 3.63 -15.94 4.67
CA ALA A 27 4.23 -16.58 3.49
C ALA A 27 4.46 -15.58 2.35
N ALA A 28 3.50 -14.70 2.09
CA ALA A 28 3.63 -13.65 1.09
C ALA A 28 4.76 -12.66 1.43
N LEU A 29 4.83 -12.18 2.67
CA LEU A 29 5.90 -11.27 3.11
C LEU A 29 7.28 -11.94 3.02
N THR A 30 7.39 -13.21 3.43
CA THR A 30 8.64 -13.97 3.31
C THR A 30 9.11 -14.05 1.86
N LYS A 31 8.20 -14.29 0.92
CA LYS A 31 8.52 -14.30 -0.52
C LYS A 31 8.98 -12.93 -0.99
N LEU A 32 8.28 -11.85 -0.61
CA LEU A 32 8.62 -10.48 -1.00
C LEU A 32 9.99 -10.04 -0.49
N LEU A 33 10.35 -10.39 0.75
CA LEU A 33 11.67 -10.15 1.32
C LEU A 33 12.75 -10.93 0.55
N LYS A 34 12.51 -12.21 0.27
CA LYS A 34 13.45 -13.07 -0.45
C LYS A 34 13.80 -12.54 -1.85
N VAL A 35 12.84 -11.95 -2.57
CA VAL A 35 13.06 -11.40 -3.91
C VAL A 35 13.50 -9.93 -3.90
N GLY A 36 13.66 -9.32 -2.71
CA GLY A 36 14.08 -7.93 -2.56
C GLY A 36 13.02 -6.89 -2.95
N CYS A 37 11.75 -7.28 -2.97
CA CYS A 37 10.63 -6.36 -3.19
C CYS A 37 10.31 -5.51 -1.96
N VAL A 38 10.58 -6.05 -0.78
CA VAL A 38 10.39 -5.41 0.52
C VAL A 38 11.70 -5.55 1.30
N ARG A 39 11.98 -4.60 2.18
CA ARG A 39 13.15 -4.62 3.08
C ARG A 39 12.68 -4.58 4.53
N PRO A 40 13.40 -5.16 5.51
CA PRO A 40 12.99 -5.12 6.91
C PRO A 40 12.76 -3.70 7.43
N GLU A 41 13.60 -2.74 7.05
CA GLU A 41 13.50 -1.33 7.39
C GLU A 41 12.29 -0.62 6.77
N TRP A 42 11.62 -1.25 5.80
CA TRP A 42 10.42 -0.75 5.13
C TRP A 42 9.12 -1.36 5.66
N CYS A 43 9.21 -2.27 6.63
CA CYS A 43 8.07 -2.84 7.34
C CYS A 43 7.78 -2.00 8.58
N PHE A 44 6.60 -1.37 8.66
CA PHE A 44 6.23 -0.50 9.78
C PHE A 44 5.08 -1.08 10.58
N LEU A 45 5.14 -0.87 11.90
CA LEU A 45 4.12 -1.28 12.86
C LEU A 45 3.59 -0.08 13.62
N ALA A 46 2.28 0.00 13.77
CA ALA A 46 1.64 0.86 14.76
C ALA A 46 1.54 0.12 16.09
N LYS A 47 1.92 0.80 17.18
CA LYS A 47 1.76 0.31 18.55
C LYS A 47 0.98 1.30 19.42
N ARG A 48 0.07 0.75 20.22
CA ARG A 48 -0.68 1.41 21.30
C ARG A 48 -0.67 0.48 22.53
N ASP A 49 -0.28 1.00 23.69
CA ASP A 49 -0.22 0.24 24.95
C ASP A 49 0.57 -1.08 24.85
N GLY A 50 1.70 -1.04 24.15
CA GLY A 50 2.58 -2.20 23.95
C GLY A 50 2.08 -3.22 22.91
N LYS A 51 0.84 -3.09 22.42
CA LYS A 51 0.23 -4.00 21.44
C LYS A 51 0.36 -3.44 20.02
N VAL A 52 0.56 -4.34 19.05
CA VAL A 52 0.49 -3.98 17.63
C VAL A 52 -0.95 -3.73 17.26
N THR A 53 -1.23 -2.58 16.66
CA THR A 53 -2.58 -2.18 16.23
C THR A 53 -2.73 -2.13 14.71
N GLY A 54 -1.63 -2.22 13.97
CA GLY A 54 -1.66 -2.29 12.51
C GLY A 54 -0.26 -2.38 11.90
N SER A 55 -0.21 -2.66 10.62
CA SER A 55 1.01 -2.76 9.83
C SER A 55 0.86 -2.09 8.46
N ILE A 56 2.00 -1.74 7.87
CA ILE A 56 2.11 -1.30 6.48
C ILE A 56 3.56 -1.54 6.03
N ALA A 57 3.79 -1.89 4.77
CA ALA A 57 5.14 -2.07 4.24
C ALA A 57 5.31 -1.33 2.91
N LEU A 58 6.46 -0.69 2.71
CA LEU A 58 6.83 -0.16 1.39
C LEU A 58 7.31 -1.29 0.47
N TRP A 59 7.01 -1.16 -0.81
CA TRP A 59 7.32 -2.13 -1.85
C TRP A 59 7.99 -1.46 -3.05
N THR A 60 8.86 -2.21 -3.71
CA THR A 60 9.43 -1.83 -5.01
C THR A 60 9.63 -3.06 -5.91
N ARG A 61 9.89 -2.80 -7.19
CA ARG A 61 10.30 -3.85 -8.13
C ARG A 61 11.67 -4.39 -7.76
N PRO A 62 11.95 -5.70 -7.94
CA PRO A 62 13.27 -6.25 -7.69
C PRO A 62 14.37 -5.46 -8.43
N GLY A 63 15.44 -5.11 -7.72
CA GLY A 63 16.56 -4.34 -8.26
C GLY A 63 16.40 -2.82 -8.18
N HIS A 64 15.27 -2.29 -7.70
CA HIS A 64 15.08 -0.87 -7.45
C HIS A 64 15.35 -0.51 -5.97
N ASP A 65 15.80 0.71 -5.73
CA ASP A 65 16.16 1.25 -4.42
C ASP A 65 15.09 2.17 -3.82
N LYS A 66 14.20 2.70 -4.65
CA LYS A 66 13.09 3.58 -4.24
C LYS A 66 11.77 2.84 -4.16
N PRO A 67 10.93 3.10 -3.13
CA PRO A 67 9.61 2.51 -3.05
C PRO A 67 8.69 3.09 -4.13
N THR A 68 7.88 2.22 -4.75
CA THR A 68 6.87 2.61 -5.74
C THR A 68 5.46 2.41 -5.21
N ASP A 69 5.28 1.50 -4.26
CA ASP A 69 3.97 1.11 -3.73
C ASP A 69 4.05 0.86 -2.23
N PHE A 70 2.89 0.71 -1.58
CA PHE A 70 2.81 0.08 -0.28
C PHE A 70 1.83 -1.09 -0.26
N VAL A 71 2.14 -2.08 0.58
CA VAL A 71 1.45 -3.36 0.71
C VAL A 71 1.23 -3.68 2.19
N LEU A 72 0.46 -4.73 2.47
CA LEU A 72 0.20 -5.22 3.84
C LEU A 72 -0.32 -4.12 4.78
N PHE A 73 -1.11 -3.20 4.21
CA PHE A 73 -1.74 -2.11 4.92
C PHE A 73 -2.97 -2.62 5.67
N ASP A 74 -2.82 -2.82 6.97
CA ASP A 74 -3.86 -3.42 7.78
C ASP A 74 -3.92 -2.88 9.21
N THR A 75 -5.12 -2.88 9.76
CA THR A 75 -5.43 -2.45 11.13
C THR A 75 -6.79 -3.05 11.52
N ASP A 76 -7.20 -2.91 12.76
CA ASP A 76 -8.61 -3.07 13.10
C ASP A 76 -9.39 -1.89 12.51
N TRP A 77 -9.94 -2.07 11.31
CA TRP A 77 -10.65 -1.05 10.55
C TRP A 77 -12.01 -0.68 11.14
N GLU A 78 -12.60 -1.53 11.99
CA GLU A 78 -13.86 -1.25 12.66
C GLU A 78 -13.63 -0.43 13.93
N ARG A 79 -12.62 -0.81 14.72
CA ARG A 79 -12.38 -0.21 16.04
C ARG A 79 -11.37 0.92 16.03
N THR A 80 -10.38 0.87 15.14
CA THR A 80 -9.26 1.82 15.11
C THR A 80 -8.89 2.29 13.70
N PRO A 81 -9.84 2.82 12.91
CA PRO A 81 -9.54 3.33 11.56
C PRO A 81 -8.51 4.47 11.56
N GLU A 82 -8.35 5.21 12.67
CA GLU A 82 -7.35 6.26 12.85
C GLU A 82 -5.90 5.73 12.85
N THR A 83 -5.71 4.46 13.25
CA THR A 83 -4.41 3.79 13.11
C THR A 83 -4.02 3.69 11.64
N GLY A 84 -4.98 3.42 10.76
CA GLY A 84 -4.78 3.39 9.32
C GLY A 84 -4.30 4.73 8.77
N GLN A 85 -4.94 5.84 9.17
CA GLN A 85 -4.50 7.19 8.80
C GLN A 85 -3.06 7.46 9.26
N THR A 86 -2.75 7.16 10.52
CA THR A 86 -1.41 7.40 11.08
C THR A 86 -0.34 6.60 10.32
N LEU A 87 -0.63 5.33 9.99
CA LEU A 87 0.27 4.48 9.19
C LEU A 87 0.48 5.04 7.78
N LEU A 88 -0.59 5.50 7.14
CA LEU A 88 -0.54 6.07 5.80
C LEU A 88 0.31 7.36 5.77
N ASP A 89 0.09 8.27 6.72
CA ASP A 89 0.89 9.50 6.84
C ASP A 89 2.38 9.19 7.01
N HIS A 90 2.69 8.18 7.83
CA HIS A 90 4.07 7.77 8.06
C HIS A 90 4.74 7.22 6.80
N VAL A 91 4.10 6.33 6.05
CA VAL A 91 4.71 5.79 4.82
C VAL A 91 4.81 6.82 3.71
N ILE A 92 3.88 7.77 3.63
CA ILE A 92 3.98 8.90 2.70
C ILE A 92 5.24 9.71 3.03
N ALA A 93 5.47 10.06 4.29
CA ALA A 93 6.67 10.77 4.71
C ALA A 93 7.94 9.94 4.44
N ALA A 94 7.99 8.68 4.88
CA ALA A 94 9.14 7.80 4.69
C ALA A 94 9.47 7.57 3.21
N SER A 95 8.47 7.42 2.34
CA SER A 95 8.69 7.26 0.89
C SER A 95 9.32 8.50 0.25
N ARG A 96 8.95 9.70 0.69
CA ARG A 96 9.55 10.96 0.24
C ARG A 96 11.01 11.06 0.65
N GLU A 97 11.32 10.71 1.89
CA GLU A 97 12.69 10.67 2.39
C GLU A 97 13.56 9.68 1.61
N LEU A 98 12.96 8.57 1.15
CA LEU A 98 13.58 7.59 0.26
C LEU A 98 13.60 8.02 -1.23
N GLY A 99 13.11 9.22 -1.55
CA GLY A 99 13.17 9.80 -2.88
C GLY A 99 12.14 9.25 -3.88
N ALA A 100 11.04 8.66 -3.41
CA ALA A 100 9.90 8.30 -4.24
C ALA A 100 9.16 9.55 -4.72
N ASP A 101 8.75 9.56 -5.99
CA ASP A 101 7.98 10.65 -6.59
C ASP A 101 6.47 10.48 -6.39
N ALA A 102 6.02 9.23 -6.25
CA ALA A 102 4.64 8.81 -6.10
C ALA A 102 4.58 7.51 -5.30
N LEU A 103 3.39 7.17 -4.81
CA LEU A 103 3.12 5.88 -4.17
C LEU A 103 1.84 5.27 -4.74
N GLY A 104 1.93 4.02 -5.18
CA GLY A 104 0.81 3.18 -5.53
C GLY A 104 0.30 2.34 -4.36
N HIS A 105 -0.95 1.88 -4.48
CA HIS A 105 -1.50 0.83 -3.66
C HIS A 105 -2.51 0.03 -4.48
N VAL A 106 -2.34 -1.29 -4.43
CA VAL A 106 -3.26 -2.23 -5.06
C VAL A 106 -4.34 -2.61 -4.05
N ILE A 107 -5.59 -2.32 -4.39
CA ILE A 107 -6.77 -2.77 -3.68
C ILE A 107 -7.25 -4.04 -4.39
N ASP A 108 -6.78 -5.21 -3.93
CA ASP A 108 -7.05 -6.49 -4.59
C ASP A 108 -8.54 -6.86 -4.61
N ILE A 109 -9.02 -7.20 -5.81
CA ILE A 109 -10.17 -8.05 -6.12
C ILE A 109 -9.58 -9.05 -7.14
N PRO A 110 -9.64 -10.40 -6.98
CA PRO A 110 -10.55 -11.20 -6.17
C PRO A 110 -9.93 -11.83 -4.91
N ASN A 111 -10.78 -12.52 -4.16
CA ASN A 111 -10.69 -13.01 -2.77
C ASN A 111 -9.56 -14.01 -2.41
N ASP A 112 -8.53 -14.17 -3.22
CA ASP A 112 -7.38 -15.02 -2.86
C ASP A 112 -6.30 -14.16 -2.18
N ALA A 113 -6.29 -14.27 -0.86
CA ALA A 113 -5.34 -13.79 0.15
C ALA A 113 -4.00 -13.12 -0.32
N PRO A 114 -3.50 -12.10 0.42
CA PRO A 114 -3.79 -11.87 1.84
C PRO A 114 -4.63 -10.61 2.16
N GLN A 115 -4.86 -9.74 1.18
CA GLN A 115 -5.61 -8.49 1.39
C GLN A 115 -7.10 -8.61 1.08
N GLY A 116 -7.68 -9.79 1.38
CA GLY A 116 -9.10 -10.09 1.21
C GLY A 116 -9.97 -8.87 1.53
N ALA A 117 -10.96 -8.62 0.68
CA ALA A 117 -11.77 -7.41 0.50
C ALA A 117 -12.58 -6.94 1.73
N VAL A 118 -12.02 -6.96 2.93
CA VAL A 118 -12.65 -6.47 4.15
C VAL A 118 -12.45 -4.96 4.24
N HIS A 119 -13.51 -4.22 4.56
CA HIS A 119 -13.51 -2.76 4.72
C HIS A 119 -13.00 -1.97 3.51
N LEU A 120 -13.21 -2.47 2.28
CA LEU A 120 -12.84 -1.79 1.03
C LEU A 120 -13.29 -0.33 1.00
N GLN A 121 -14.52 -0.05 1.43
CA GLN A 121 -15.08 1.30 1.46
C GLN A 121 -14.34 2.22 2.42
N THR A 122 -13.96 1.73 3.60
CA THR A 122 -13.19 2.49 4.60
C THR A 122 -11.80 2.79 4.07
N ARG A 123 -11.12 1.78 3.51
CA ARG A 123 -9.80 1.93 2.90
C ARG A 123 -9.82 2.89 1.72
N HIS A 124 -10.78 2.74 0.81
CA HIS A 124 -10.92 3.63 -0.35
C HIS A 124 -11.17 5.08 0.07
N LYS A 125 -12.08 5.33 1.02
CA LYS A 125 -12.33 6.68 1.56
C LYS A 125 -11.08 7.28 2.19
N LEU A 126 -10.31 6.49 2.93
CA LEU A 126 -9.05 6.92 3.52
C LEU A 126 -8.04 7.34 2.43
N LEU A 127 -7.84 6.49 1.42
CA LEU A 127 -6.90 6.73 0.33
C LEU A 127 -7.30 7.98 -0.47
N SER A 128 -8.58 8.11 -0.84
CA SER A 128 -9.07 9.29 -1.57
C SER A 128 -8.87 10.59 -0.79
N ARG A 129 -9.09 10.60 0.53
CA ARG A 129 -8.85 11.78 1.39
C ARG A 129 -7.38 12.19 1.44
N ASN A 130 -6.47 11.23 1.27
CA ASN A 130 -5.02 11.45 1.25
C ASN A 130 -4.48 11.71 -0.17
N GLY A 131 -5.36 11.96 -1.14
CA GLY A 131 -4.97 12.37 -2.50
C GLY A 131 -4.70 11.22 -3.47
N PHE A 132 -4.89 9.97 -3.05
CA PHE A 132 -4.83 8.82 -3.96
C PHE A 132 -6.01 8.87 -4.92
N LYS A 133 -5.72 8.64 -6.20
CA LYS A 133 -6.71 8.59 -7.26
C LYS A 133 -6.74 7.19 -7.86
N LEU A 134 -7.93 6.78 -8.24
CA LEU A 134 -8.13 5.57 -9.02
C LEU A 134 -7.42 5.71 -10.37
N THR A 135 -6.42 4.87 -10.63
CA THR A 135 -5.68 4.83 -11.90
C THR A 135 -6.12 3.66 -12.77
N ARG A 136 -6.57 2.56 -12.17
CA ARG A 136 -7.16 1.42 -12.87
C ARG A 136 -8.34 0.86 -12.09
N ASP A 137 -9.53 0.86 -12.71
CA ASP A 137 -10.68 0.10 -12.23
C ASP A 137 -10.58 -1.28 -12.87
N GLY A 138 -10.42 -2.34 -12.08
CA GLY A 138 -10.25 -3.74 -12.53
C GLY A 138 -11.47 -4.33 -13.27
N ARG A 139 -12.31 -3.49 -13.89
CA ARG A 139 -13.41 -3.89 -14.76
C ARG A 139 -12.86 -4.26 -16.12
N ALA A 140 -12.94 -5.54 -16.47
CA ALA A 140 -12.90 -5.94 -17.87
C ALA A 140 -13.99 -5.17 -18.65
N PRO A 141 -13.70 -4.59 -19.83
CA PRO A 141 -14.73 -3.93 -20.62
C PRO A 141 -15.84 -4.93 -20.95
N LEU A 142 -17.07 -4.62 -20.53
CA LEU A 142 -18.28 -5.37 -20.80
C LEU A 142 -18.60 -5.25 -22.31
N GLY A 143 -17.89 -6.01 -23.16
CA GLY A 143 -18.02 -5.78 -24.60
C GLY A 143 -17.19 -6.60 -25.57
N MET A 144 -16.52 -7.69 -25.16
CA MET A 144 -15.91 -8.65 -26.10
C MET A 144 -16.37 -10.08 -25.82
N ALA A 145 -17.70 -10.28 -25.80
CA ALA A 145 -18.28 -11.59 -26.09
C ALA A 145 -18.19 -11.82 -27.61
N GLY A 146 -17.10 -12.44 -28.05
CA GLY A 146 -16.96 -12.86 -29.45
C GLY A 146 -15.57 -12.67 -30.03
N ARG A 147 -14.57 -13.38 -29.51
CA ARG A 147 -13.46 -13.88 -30.34
C ARG A 147 -12.83 -15.08 -29.65
N ARG A 148 -12.58 -16.11 -30.46
CA ARG A 148 -12.26 -17.49 -30.09
C ARG A 148 -11.13 -17.56 -29.07
N THR A 149 -11.30 -18.41 -28.07
CA THR A 149 -10.29 -18.78 -27.09
C THR A 149 -9.14 -19.50 -27.79
N ASP A 150 -7.96 -18.88 -27.77
CA ASP A 150 -6.70 -19.54 -28.04
C ASP A 150 -6.27 -20.30 -26.76
N PRO A 151 -6.08 -21.62 -26.78
CA PRO A 151 -5.81 -22.43 -25.58
C PRO A 151 -4.38 -22.27 -25.00
N GLY A 152 -3.68 -21.17 -25.31
CA GLY A 152 -2.33 -20.88 -24.81
C GLY A 152 -2.18 -19.59 -23.98
N SER A 153 -3.24 -18.79 -23.81
CA SER A 153 -3.13 -17.52 -23.08
C SER A 153 -3.47 -17.70 -21.59
N SER A 154 -2.42 -17.85 -20.78
CA SER A 154 -2.49 -17.74 -19.32
C SER A 154 -2.97 -16.33 -18.96
N ARG A 155 -4.27 -16.19 -18.65
CA ARG A 155 -4.78 -14.97 -18.02
C ARG A 155 -4.10 -14.82 -16.67
N ARG A 156 -3.44 -13.67 -16.45
CA ARG A 156 -2.79 -13.39 -15.17
C ARG A 156 -3.88 -13.07 -14.13
N PRO A 157 -3.73 -13.52 -12.87
CA PRO A 157 -4.64 -13.19 -11.77
C PRO A 157 -4.79 -11.67 -11.49
N SER A 158 -3.97 -10.82 -12.10
CA SER A 158 -3.87 -9.37 -11.90
C SER A 158 -4.88 -8.51 -12.68
N ASP A 159 -5.80 -9.10 -13.43
CA ASP A 159 -6.73 -8.38 -14.32
C ASP A 159 -7.98 -7.82 -13.59
N LEU A 160 -8.13 -8.07 -12.28
CA LEU A 160 -9.27 -7.63 -11.47
C LEU A 160 -8.90 -6.62 -10.37
N ALA A 161 -7.62 -6.28 -10.24
CA ALA A 161 -7.13 -5.40 -9.19
C ALA A 161 -7.49 -3.93 -9.45
N VAL A 162 -7.88 -3.23 -8.38
CA VAL A 162 -8.14 -1.79 -8.39
C VAL A 162 -6.86 -1.08 -7.95
N ASP A 163 -6.25 -0.32 -8.87
CA ASP A 163 -5.01 0.41 -8.57
C ASP A 163 -5.35 1.85 -8.21
N VAL A 164 -4.82 2.30 -7.07
CA VAL A 164 -4.84 3.71 -6.70
C VAL A 164 -3.41 4.23 -6.59
N GLU A 165 -3.19 5.45 -7.09
CA GLU A 165 -1.89 6.10 -7.06
C GLU A 165 -2.03 7.49 -6.45
N LEU A 166 -1.13 7.82 -5.54
CA LEU A 166 -0.95 9.19 -5.11
C LEU A 166 -0.20 9.94 -6.19
N ASN A 167 -0.92 10.81 -6.92
CA ASN A 167 -0.31 11.67 -7.92
C ASN A 167 0.89 12.42 -7.34
N ARG A 168 2.00 12.38 -8.08
CA ARG A 168 3.28 13.09 -7.92
C ARG A 168 3.31 14.03 -6.73
N PHE A 169 4.15 13.75 -5.73
CA PHE A 169 4.42 14.67 -4.65
C PHE A 169 4.73 16.05 -5.25
N LYS A 170 3.94 17.07 -4.88
CA LYS A 170 4.26 18.44 -5.28
C LYS A 170 5.63 18.76 -4.70
N SER A 171 6.60 19.01 -5.58
CA SER A 171 7.90 19.52 -5.19
C SER A 171 7.68 20.80 -4.39
N THR A 172 8.13 20.85 -3.14
CA THR A 172 8.06 22.03 -2.26
C THR A 172 9.07 23.11 -2.67
N ALA A 173 9.42 23.20 -3.95
CA ALA A 173 10.43 24.12 -4.47
C ALA A 173 9.84 25.42 -5.06
N ASP A 174 8.53 25.68 -4.93
CA ASP A 174 7.88 26.82 -5.59
C ASP A 174 7.03 27.65 -4.61
N ASP A 175 7.61 28.09 -3.49
CA ASP A 175 6.97 29.10 -2.61
C ASP A 175 8.00 30.03 -1.96
N SER A 176 9.02 30.43 -2.72
CA SER A 176 10.05 31.37 -2.28
C SER A 176 10.50 32.31 -3.40
N GLN A 177 9.54 33.00 -4.02
CA GLN A 177 9.71 34.24 -4.80
C GLN A 177 8.29 34.67 -5.17
N THR A 178 7.64 35.61 -4.48
CA THR A 178 7.88 37.05 -4.59
C THR A 178 7.19 37.80 -3.42
N LYS A 179 7.98 38.30 -2.47
CA LYS A 179 7.66 39.52 -1.71
C LYS A 179 8.82 40.49 -1.89
N SER A 180 8.80 41.26 -2.96
CA SER A 180 9.68 42.41 -3.17
C SER A 180 9.06 43.37 -4.18
N THR A 181 8.11 44.18 -3.69
CA THR A 181 7.85 45.54 -4.17
C THR A 181 7.21 46.27 -2.98
N GLN A 182 8.01 46.72 -2.01
CA GLN A 182 8.65 48.03 -1.95
C GLN A 182 7.65 49.18 -1.75
N ASN A 183 7.48 49.54 -0.48
CA ASN A 183 7.03 50.85 -0.03
C ASN A 183 8.07 51.90 -0.46
N LYS A 184 7.67 52.90 -1.24
CA LYS A 184 7.89 54.32 -0.93
C LYS A 184 7.09 55.21 -1.87
#